data_AF-A0A816QRP8-F1
#
_entry.id   AF-A0A816QRP8-F1
#
_cell.length_a   1.000
_cell.length_b   1.000
_cell.length_c   1.000
_cell.angle_alpha   90.00
_cell.angle_beta   90.00
_cell.angle_gamma   90.00
#
_symmetry.space_group_name_H-M   'P 1'
#
loop_
_entity.id
_entity.type
_entity.pdbx_description
1 polymer ?
#
loop_
_entity_poly.entity_id
_entity_poly.type
_entity_poly.pdbx_seq_one_letter_code
_entity_poly.pdbx_strand_id
1 'polypeptide(L)'
;MVGGEKKSPNSLFKIEEATGAHTYKLTTSSGTIGTTLGAISHAPQLLVTSDESKTLFVKFVKVDDDATKATTSTSRVEKLGLRMFPFY
;
A
#
# COMPACT_ATOMS: atom_id res chain seq x y z
N MET A 1 11.94 9.50 8.34
CA MET A 1 12.07 8.98 9.72
C MET A 1 10.70 8.90 10.35
N VAL A 2 10.46 7.90 11.20
CA VAL A 2 9.22 7.76 11.99
C VAL A 2 9.54 8.23 13.42
N GLY A 3 8.65 9.01 14.05
CA GLY A 3 8.93 9.60 15.36
C GLY A 3 7.86 10.57 15.88
N GLY A 4 6.59 10.37 15.52
CA GLY A 4 5.50 11.21 16.01
C GLY A 4 5.24 11.02 17.51
N GLU A 5 4.86 12.11 18.19
CA GLU A 5 4.45 12.07 19.60
C GLU A 5 3.01 11.56 19.71
N LYS A 6 2.70 10.69 20.69
CA LYS A 6 1.42 9.96 20.72
C LYS A 6 0.19 10.87 20.77
N LYS A 7 0.30 12.00 21.46
CA LYS A 7 -0.81 12.94 21.69
C LYS A 7 -0.75 14.18 20.80
N SER A 8 0.24 14.30 19.92
CA SER A 8 0.36 15.48 19.09
C SER A 8 -0.64 15.45 17.92
N PRO A 9 -1.22 16.60 17.53
CA PRO A 9 -2.21 16.66 16.45
C PRO A 9 -1.73 16.12 15.11
N ASN A 10 -0.43 16.20 14.82
CA ASN A 10 0.18 15.66 13.60
C ASN A 10 0.35 14.13 13.60
N SER A 11 0.10 13.46 14.73
CA SER A 11 0.08 11.99 14.84
C SER A 11 -1.34 11.42 14.77
N LEU A 12 -2.35 12.27 14.61
CA LEU A 12 -3.75 11.85 14.52
C LEU A 12 -4.13 11.52 13.08
N PHE A 13 -4.57 10.28 12.89
CA PHE A 13 -5.08 9.78 11.61
C PHE A 13 -6.53 9.33 11.79
N LYS A 14 -7.32 9.47 10.73
CA LYS A 14 -8.65 8.88 10.62
C LYS A 14 -8.63 7.84 9.51
N ILE A 15 -9.45 6.81 9.69
CA ILE A 15 -9.72 5.77 8.71
C ILE A 15 -11.08 6.09 8.11
N GLU A 16 -11.14 6.24 6.80
CA GLU A 16 -12.37 6.52 6.07
C GLU A 16 -12.64 5.41 5.06
N GLU A 17 -13.92 5.08 4.88
CA GLU A 17 -14.35 4.09 3.88
C GLU A 17 -14.00 4.58 2.47
N ALA A 18 -13.54 3.65 1.63
CA ALA A 18 -13.32 3.88 0.21
C ALA A 18 -14.19 2.93 -0.61
N THR A 19 -14.37 3.23 -1.89
CA THR A 19 -15.15 2.37 -2.79
C THR A 19 -14.50 0.99 -2.92
N GLY A 20 -15.13 -0.02 -2.31
CA GLY A 20 -14.71 -1.42 -2.38
C GLY A 20 -14.80 -2.15 -1.05
N ALA A 21 -15.08 -3.45 -1.09
CA ALA A 21 -15.23 -4.26 0.13
C ALA A 21 -13.96 -4.22 1.00
N HIS A 22 -14.12 -3.80 2.26
CA HIS A 22 -13.05 -3.68 3.26
C HIS A 22 -11.86 -2.83 2.80
N THR A 23 -12.13 -1.81 1.99
CA THR A 23 -11.11 -0.90 1.45
C THR A 23 -11.27 0.47 2.09
N TYR A 24 -10.15 1.06 2.51
CA TYR A 24 -10.14 2.29 3.27
C TYR A 24 -9.07 3.25 2.75
N LYS A 25 -9.22 4.54 3.08
CA LYS A 25 -8.20 5.58 2.92
C LYS A 25 -7.86 6.17 4.29
N LEU A 26 -6.65 6.72 4.41
CA LEU A 26 -6.18 7.38 5.62
C LEU A 26 -6.17 8.89 5.41
N THR A 27 -6.64 9.63 6.41
CA THR A 27 -6.65 11.10 6.38
C THR A 27 -6.05 11.67 7.66
N THR A 28 -5.44 12.84 7.54
CA THR A 28 -4.94 13.66 8.64
C THR A 28 -5.68 14.99 8.66
N SER A 29 -5.44 15.81 9.67
CA SER A 29 -5.91 17.20 9.69
C SER A 29 -5.40 18.03 8.51
N SER A 30 -4.29 17.63 7.88
CA SER A 30 -3.61 18.37 6.82
C SER A 30 -3.91 17.84 5.40
N GLY A 31 -4.64 16.73 5.28
CA GLY A 31 -4.97 16.12 3.98
C GLY A 31 -5.01 14.59 3.98
N THR A 32 -5.21 14.01 2.81
CA THR A 32 -5.30 12.56 2.60
C THR A 32 -3.91 11.95 2.43
N ILE A 33 -3.73 10.71 2.87
CA ILE A 33 -2.49 9.98 2.66
C ILE A 33 -2.47 9.38 1.25
N GLY A 34 -1.44 9.74 0.51
CA GLY A 34 -1.18 9.26 -0.84
C GLY A 34 0.23 8.69 -1.00
N THR A 35 0.60 8.41 -2.24
CA THR A 35 1.94 7.90 -2.57
C THR A 35 2.65 8.73 -3.65
N THR A 36 3.97 8.74 -3.56
CA THR A 36 4.89 9.18 -4.62
C THR A 36 5.99 8.16 -4.80
N LEU A 37 6.75 8.24 -5.89
CA LEU A 37 7.96 7.43 -6.05
C LEU A 37 9.04 7.92 -5.07
N GLY A 38 9.47 7.03 -4.17
CA GLY A 38 10.53 7.28 -3.21
C GLY A 38 11.92 7.10 -3.82
N ALA A 39 12.93 7.67 -3.14
CA ALA A 39 14.32 7.63 -3.60
C ALA A 39 14.96 6.23 -3.54
N ILE A 40 14.46 5.35 -2.66
CA ILE A 40 14.98 3.98 -2.51
C ILE A 40 14.20 3.07 -3.46
N SER A 41 14.88 2.61 -4.52
CA SER A 41 14.36 1.63 -5.49
C SER A 41 13.04 2.02 -6.16
N HIS A 42 12.73 3.31 -6.27
CA HIS A 42 11.45 3.82 -6.78
C HIS A 42 10.21 3.27 -6.04
N ALA A 43 10.38 2.80 -4.79
CA ALA A 43 9.29 2.26 -4.01
C ALA A 43 8.27 3.36 -3.65
N PRO A 44 6.95 3.06 -3.61
CA PRO A 44 5.95 4.03 -3.17
C PRO A 44 6.23 4.53 -1.75
N GLN A 45 6.36 5.84 -1.59
CA GLN A 45 6.56 6.53 -0.33
C GLN A 45 5.29 7.31 0.06
N LEU A 46 4.88 7.19 1.32
CA LEU A 46 3.72 7.89 1.86
C LEU A 46 3.95 9.41 1.94
N LEU A 47 2.95 10.19 1.55
CA LEU A 47 2.91 11.63 1.72
C LEU A 47 1.48 12.12 2.00
N VAL A 48 1.35 13.33 2.53
CA VAL A 48 0.06 14.01 2.66
C VAL A 48 -0.22 14.78 1.38
N THR A 49 -1.32 14.46 0.70
CA THR A 49 -1.71 15.02 -0.60
C THR A 49 -3.13 15.57 -0.57
N SER A 50 -3.36 16.60 -1.39
CA SER A 50 -4.70 17.08 -1.74
C SER A 50 -5.17 16.57 -3.12
N ASP A 51 -4.27 15.89 -3.85
CA ASP A 51 -4.57 15.25 -5.13
C ASP A 51 -5.24 13.88 -4.88
N GLU A 52 -6.54 13.80 -5.19
CA GLU A 52 -7.35 12.59 -5.00
C GLU A 52 -6.83 11.40 -5.82
N SER A 53 -6.20 11.65 -6.98
CA SER A 53 -5.67 10.59 -7.86
C SER A 53 -4.48 9.84 -7.26
N LYS A 54 -3.83 10.44 -6.25
CA LYS A 54 -2.66 9.85 -5.57
C LYS A 54 -3.03 9.18 -4.26
N THR A 55 -4.31 9.12 -3.92
CA THR A 55 -4.81 8.51 -2.68
C THR A 55 -4.36 7.06 -2.56
N LEU A 56 -3.82 6.71 -1.39
CA LEU A 56 -3.50 5.33 -1.09
C LEU A 56 -4.73 4.62 -0.51
N PHE A 57 -5.11 3.52 -1.14
CA PHE A 57 -6.14 2.61 -0.63
C PHE A 57 -5.53 1.40 0.05
N VAL A 58 -6.02 1.06 1.23
CA VAL A 58 -5.48 -0.01 2.08
C VAL A 58 -6.57 -0.96 2.56
N LYS A 59 -6.16 -2.17 2.94
CA LYS A 59 -6.95 -3.13 3.69
C LYS A 59 -6.24 -3.47 4.99
N PHE A 60 -6.98 -3.64 6.06
CA PHE A 60 -6.42 -4.07 7.35
C PHE A 60 -6.53 -5.58 7.47
N VAL A 61 -5.37 -6.25 7.52
CA VAL A 61 -5.28 -7.70 7.72
C VAL A 61 -4.91 -7.93 9.18
N LYS A 62 -5.71 -8.74 9.89
CA LYS A 62 -5.37 -9.16 11.25
C LYS A 62 -4.07 -9.96 11.19
N VAL A 63 -3.11 -9.63 12.04
CA VAL A 63 -1.92 -10.47 12.23
C VAL A 63 -2.39 -11.72 12.98
N ASP A 64 -2.26 -12.89 12.35
CA ASP A 64 -2.42 -14.17 13.06
C ASP A 64 -1.17 -14.43 13.92
N ASP A 65 -1.34 -15.01 15.12
CA ASP A 65 -0.24 -15.33 16.04
C ASP A 65 0.77 -16.35 15.47
N ASP A 66 0.42 -17.01 14.37
CA ASP A 66 1.33 -17.87 13.61
C ASP A 66 2.20 -17.01 12.66
N ALA A 67 3.35 -16.60 13.18
CA ALA A 67 4.32 -15.71 12.54
C ALA A 67 5.03 -16.29 11.29
N THR A 68 4.38 -17.16 10.50
CA THR A 68 4.95 -17.74 9.28
C THR A 68 4.23 -17.41 7.98
N LYS A 69 3.10 -16.69 8.01
CA LYS A 69 2.48 -16.22 6.76
C LYS A 69 3.09 -14.90 6.25
N ALA A 70 4.37 -14.96 5.90
CA ALA A 70 4.88 -14.10 4.84
C ALA A 70 4.08 -14.42 3.58
N THR A 71 3.07 -13.63 3.26
CA THR A 71 2.34 -13.77 1.99
C THR A 71 3.26 -13.29 0.89
N THR A 72 4.06 -14.21 0.35
CA THR A 72 4.78 -14.04 -0.91
C THR A 72 3.74 -13.90 -2.01
N SER A 73 3.36 -12.67 -2.34
CA SER A 73 2.65 -12.40 -3.58
C SER A 73 3.65 -12.53 -4.72
N THR A 74 3.83 -13.73 -5.26
CA THR A 74 4.44 -13.86 -6.58
C THR A 74 3.45 -13.30 -7.58
N SER A 75 3.76 -12.14 -8.18
CA SER A 75 3.09 -11.74 -9.41
C SER A 75 3.53 -12.72 -10.49
N ARG A 76 2.73 -13.77 -10.71
CA ARG A 76 2.87 -14.58 -11.91
C ARG A 76 2.45 -13.69 -13.08
N VAL A 77 3.43 -13.10 -13.75
CA VAL A 77 3.24 -12.62 -15.12
C VAL A 77 2.90 -13.87 -15.93
N GLU A 78 1.63 -14.04 -16.28
CA GLU A 78 1.23 -14.98 -17.32
C GLU A 78 1.83 -14.49 -18.64
N LYS A 79 3.10 -14.84 -18.87
CA LYS A 79 3.69 -14.76 -20.19
C LYS A 79 2.95 -15.80 -21.04
N LEU A 80 1.93 -15.33 -21.76
CA LEU A 80 1.27 -16.09 -22.81
C LEU A 80 2.34 -16.70 -23.74
N GLY A 81 2.30 -18.02 -23.86
CA GLY A 81 2.74 -18.79 -25.01
C GLY A 81 4.13 -18.52 -25.58
N LEU A 82 5.12 -19.32 -25.19
CA LEU A 82 6.16 -19.72 -26.13
C LEU A 82 6.29 -21.25 -26.09
N ARG A 83 5.58 -21.91 -27.02
CA ARG A 83 5.76 -23.34 -27.30
C ARG A 83 7.24 -23.56 -27.65
N MET A 84 7.91 -24.44 -26.90
CA MET A 84 9.22 -24.96 -27.27
C MET A 84 8.99 -26.09 -28.28
N PHE A 85 9.42 -25.89 -29.53
CA PHE A 85 9.43 -26.96 -30.53
C PHE A 85 10.74 -27.76 -30.42
N PRO A 86 10.70 -29.10 -30.52
CA PRO A 86 11.91 -29.90 -30.54
C PRO A 86 12.63 -29.71 -31.88
N PHE A 87 13.93 -29.43 -31.83
CA PHE A 87 14.81 -29.57 -32.98
C PHE A 87 15.25 -31.04 -33.06
N TYR A 88 15.09 -31.63 -34.24
CA TYR A 88 15.57 -32.98 -34.58
C TYR A 88 17.03 -32.92 -35.03
#